data_AF-A0A2D6CT04-F1
#
_entry.id   AF-A0A2D6CT04-F1
#
_cell.length_a   1.000
_cell.length_b   1.000
_cell.length_c   1.000
_cell.angle_alpha   90.00
_cell.angle_beta   90.00
_cell.angle_gamma   90.00
#
_symmetry.space_group_name_H-M   'P 1'
#
loop_
_entity.id
_entity.type
_entity.pdbx_description
1 polymer ?
#
loop_
_entity_poly.entity_id
_entity_poly.type
_entity_poly.pdbx_seq_one_letter_code
_entity_poly.pdbx_strand_id
1 'polypeptide(L)'
;RHHNGWGGDWGGNFDIQEITTGATVVLPVNVEGALVHIGDMHAIQGDGEICGAGGIEASGTVRVACEIVPRPKGMLGPRIEDKTHIATVAMARPAEDAFRQALSALLLWMEADYGFTKADAYLWLGQVLEARVTQFVNPTFTYIAKINRAFLPPATR
;
A
#
# COMPACT_ATOMS: atom_id res chain seq x y z
N ARG A 1 15.21 -10.15 -13.69
CA ARG A 1 14.73 -11.05 -12.61
C ARG A 1 14.73 -10.20 -11.34
N HIS A 2 13.57 -10.00 -10.72
CA HIS A 2 13.48 -9.29 -9.45
C HIS A 2 13.83 -10.27 -8.31
N HIS A 3 14.78 -9.91 -7.45
CA HIS A 3 15.00 -10.61 -6.18
C HIS A 3 14.09 -10.00 -5.09
N ASN A 4 14.03 -10.62 -3.91
CA ASN A 4 13.07 -10.22 -2.85
C ASN A 4 13.20 -8.75 -2.39
N GLY A 5 14.35 -8.11 -2.60
CA GLY A 5 14.56 -6.69 -2.26
C GLY A 5 13.89 -5.70 -3.22
N TRP A 6 13.25 -6.15 -4.30
CA TRP A 6 12.50 -5.28 -5.21
C TRP A 6 11.03 -5.19 -4.79
N GLY A 7 10.48 -3.99 -4.80
CA GLY A 7 9.04 -3.74 -4.72
C GLY A 7 8.41 -3.51 -6.10
N GLY A 8 7.16 -3.93 -6.29
CA GLY A 8 6.36 -3.69 -7.50
C GLY A 8 4.85 -3.87 -7.28
N ASP A 9 4.06 -3.89 -8.34
CA ASP A 9 2.60 -4.08 -8.22
C ASP A 9 2.22 -5.39 -7.51
N TRP A 10 3.09 -6.41 -7.56
CA TRP A 10 2.97 -7.69 -6.85
C TRP A 10 3.27 -7.63 -5.34
N GLY A 11 3.66 -6.47 -4.79
CA GLY A 11 4.24 -6.37 -3.46
C GLY A 11 5.77 -6.35 -3.52
N GLY A 12 6.45 -7.39 -3.03
CA GLY A 12 7.93 -7.42 -2.87
C GLY A 12 8.47 -6.83 -1.55
N ASN A 13 9.46 -5.92 -1.62
CA ASN A 13 9.98 -5.22 -0.44
C ASN A 13 9.35 -3.84 -0.28
N PHE A 14 8.26 -3.74 0.49
CA PHE A 14 7.45 -2.53 0.55
C PHE A 14 7.88 -1.65 1.74
N ASP A 15 8.26 -2.26 2.86
CA ASP A 15 8.64 -1.64 4.13
C ASP A 15 7.64 -0.57 4.58
N ILE A 16 6.43 -1.03 4.90
CA ILE A 16 5.28 -0.18 5.25
C ILE A 16 4.82 -0.51 6.66
N GLN A 17 4.85 0.50 7.52
CA GLN A 17 4.54 0.36 8.94
C GLN A 17 3.06 0.03 9.21
N GLU A 18 2.16 0.40 8.30
CA GLU A 18 0.74 0.04 8.36
C GLU A 18 0.48 -1.45 8.16
N ILE A 19 1.43 -2.22 7.59
CA ILE A 19 1.31 -3.69 7.48
C ILE A 19 1.68 -4.32 8.81
N THR A 20 0.72 -4.29 9.72
CA THR A 20 0.85 -4.86 11.07
C THR A 20 -0.43 -5.61 11.46
N THR A 21 -0.49 -6.09 12.71
CA THR A 21 -1.65 -6.85 13.22
C THR A 21 -2.96 -6.08 13.02
N GLY A 22 -3.90 -6.72 12.32
CA GLY A 22 -5.22 -6.15 12.01
C GLY A 22 -5.31 -5.41 10.67
N ALA A 23 -4.21 -5.26 9.95
CA ALA A 23 -4.24 -4.80 8.57
C ALA A 23 -4.63 -5.92 7.61
N THR A 24 -5.34 -5.56 6.55
CA THR A 24 -5.61 -6.40 5.38
C THR A 24 -4.85 -5.83 4.20
N VAL A 25 -4.11 -6.68 3.49
CA VAL A 25 -3.38 -6.30 2.27
C VAL A 25 -4.00 -7.04 1.10
N VAL A 26 -4.43 -6.29 0.09
CA VAL A 26 -4.95 -6.84 -1.17
C VAL A 26 -3.86 -6.68 -2.22
N LEU A 27 -3.39 -7.81 -2.74
CA LEU A 27 -2.37 -7.89 -3.79
C LEU A 27 -2.97 -8.42 -5.09
N PRO A 28 -2.50 -7.96 -6.26
CA PRO A 28 -2.92 -8.54 -7.54
C PRO A 28 -2.36 -9.95 -7.71
N VAL A 29 -3.21 -10.88 -8.13
CA VAL A 29 -2.80 -12.24 -8.52
C VAL A 29 -2.30 -12.20 -9.97
N ASN A 30 -0.99 -12.13 -10.14
CA ASN A 30 -0.34 -12.02 -11.45
C ASN A 30 0.07 -13.40 -12.05
N VAL A 31 0.02 -14.47 -11.26
CA VAL A 31 0.35 -15.84 -11.66
C VAL A 31 -0.60 -16.84 -11.01
N GLU A 32 -0.75 -18.02 -11.62
CA GLU A 32 -1.56 -19.11 -11.06
C GLU A 32 -1.10 -19.49 -9.64
N GLY A 33 -2.05 -19.66 -8.74
CA GLY A 33 -1.80 -19.98 -7.33
C GLY A 33 -1.29 -18.82 -6.47
N ALA A 34 -1.13 -17.61 -7.03
CA ALA A 34 -0.64 -16.38 -6.41
C ALA A 34 0.79 -16.42 -5.83
N LEU A 35 1.23 -17.57 -5.28
CA LEU A 35 2.57 -17.83 -4.75
C LEU A 35 3.00 -16.83 -3.66
N VAL A 36 2.10 -16.60 -2.68
CA VAL A 36 2.33 -15.66 -1.57
C VAL A 36 3.53 -16.09 -0.72
N HIS A 37 4.40 -15.12 -0.42
CA HIS A 37 5.54 -15.27 0.48
C HIS A 37 5.64 -14.03 1.39
N ILE A 38 6.00 -14.23 2.65
CA ILE A 38 6.11 -13.17 3.67
C ILE A 38 7.44 -13.35 4.41
N GLY A 39 8.16 -12.25 4.64
CA GLY A 39 9.43 -12.19 5.35
C GLY A 39 9.71 -10.74 5.80
N ASP A 40 10.96 -10.44 6.13
CA ASP A 40 11.43 -9.09 6.50
C ASP A 40 10.64 -8.46 7.65
N MET A 41 10.65 -9.15 8.79
CA MET A 41 9.89 -8.71 9.95
C MET A 41 10.67 -7.63 10.71
N HIS A 42 10.04 -6.46 10.87
CA HIS A 42 10.59 -5.37 11.68
C HIS A 42 9.92 -5.32 13.05
N ALA A 43 10.71 -5.21 14.12
CA ALA A 43 10.19 -4.87 15.46
C ALA A 43 9.68 -3.42 15.51
N ILE A 44 10.35 -2.52 14.79
CA ILE A 44 9.95 -1.13 14.54
C ILE A 44 10.68 -0.61 13.31
N GLN A 45 10.04 0.27 12.54
CA GLN A 45 10.64 0.93 11.37
C GLN A 45 10.16 2.38 11.32
N GLY A 46 11.06 3.30 10.97
CA GLY A 46 10.75 4.71 10.73
C GLY A 46 10.54 5.02 9.25
N ASP A 47 9.92 6.15 8.95
CA ASP A 47 9.74 6.61 7.57
C ASP A 47 11.06 6.83 6.84
N GLY A 48 11.09 6.35 5.61
CA GLY A 48 12.26 6.43 4.74
C GLY A 48 13.31 5.34 5.00
N GLU A 49 13.24 4.61 6.11
CA GLU A 49 14.19 3.53 6.44
C GLU A 49 15.66 3.97 6.29
N ILE A 50 15.94 5.20 6.71
CA ILE A 50 17.07 6.00 6.23
C ILE A 50 18.46 5.45 6.53
N CYS A 51 18.61 4.52 7.48
CA CYS A 51 19.89 3.90 7.79
C CYS A 51 20.30 2.82 6.77
N GLY A 52 19.40 2.44 5.85
CA GLY A 52 19.67 1.47 4.77
C GLY A 52 19.86 0.03 5.24
N ALA A 53 19.83 -0.21 6.55
CA ALA A 53 19.92 -1.53 7.17
C ALA A 53 18.55 -2.04 7.65
N GLY A 54 17.46 -1.43 7.16
CA GLY A 54 16.10 -1.79 7.56
C GLY A 54 15.56 -1.02 8.77
N GLY A 55 14.44 -1.50 9.30
CA GLY A 55 14.01 -1.21 10.67
C GLY A 55 14.91 -1.89 11.71
N ILE A 56 14.42 -2.04 12.95
CA ILE A 56 15.00 -3.04 13.86
C ILE A 56 14.59 -4.42 13.35
N GLU A 57 15.49 -5.05 12.63
CA GLU A 57 15.33 -6.39 12.07
C GLU A 57 15.05 -7.44 13.15
N ALA A 58 14.05 -8.27 12.92
CA ALA A 58 13.62 -9.27 13.88
C ALA A 58 13.19 -10.57 13.20
N SER A 59 13.38 -11.69 13.90
CA SER A 59 12.69 -12.92 13.54
C SER A 59 11.28 -12.90 14.14
N GLY A 60 10.30 -13.44 13.41
CA GLY A 60 8.92 -13.46 13.86
C GLY A 60 8.12 -14.59 13.23
N THR A 61 6.95 -14.84 13.80
CA THR A 61 5.95 -15.74 13.23
C THR A 61 4.67 -14.94 13.02
N VAL A 62 4.14 -14.98 11.80
CA VAL A 62 2.88 -14.33 11.44
C VAL A 62 1.80 -15.38 11.24
N ARG A 63 0.56 -15.05 11.63
CA ARG A 63 -0.63 -15.80 11.26
C ARG A 63 -1.43 -14.94 10.30
N VAL A 64 -1.62 -15.44 9.08
CA VAL A 64 -2.39 -14.76 8.04
C VAL A 64 -3.55 -15.63 7.60
N ALA A 65 -4.67 -15.00 7.28
CA ALA A 65 -5.76 -15.62 6.52
C ALA A 65 -5.66 -15.12 5.08
N CYS A 66 -5.78 -16.02 4.11
CA CYS A 66 -5.72 -15.68 2.70
C CYS A 66 -7.02 -16.07 2.02
N GLU A 67 -7.59 -15.14 1.26
CA GLU A 67 -8.79 -15.34 0.47
C GLU A 67 -8.54 -14.82 -0.94
N ILE A 68 -9.03 -15.55 -1.94
CA ILE A 68 -9.02 -15.09 -3.33
C ILE A 68 -10.32 -14.35 -3.58
N VAL A 69 -10.22 -13.08 -3.95
CA VAL A 69 -11.35 -12.21 -4.29
C VAL A 69 -11.24 -11.71 -5.73
N PRO A 70 -12.35 -11.34 -6.40
CA PRO A 70 -12.29 -10.63 -7.67
C PRO A 70 -11.46 -9.35 -7.54
N ARG A 71 -10.64 -9.05 -8.56
CA ARG A 71 -9.81 -7.83 -8.55
C ARG A 71 -10.70 -6.60 -8.37
N PRO A 72 -10.51 -5.80 -7.31
CA PRO A 72 -11.31 -4.60 -7.11
C PRO A 72 -11.21 -3.64 -8.29
N LYS A 73 -12.34 -3.03 -8.67
CA LYS A 73 -12.38 -2.01 -9.73
C LYS A 73 -11.41 -0.86 -9.40
N GLY A 74 -10.65 -0.42 -10.40
CA GLY A 74 -9.68 0.67 -10.26
C GLY A 74 -8.40 0.30 -9.49
N MET A 75 -8.16 -0.98 -9.18
CA MET A 75 -6.93 -1.41 -8.48
C MET A 75 -5.72 -1.45 -9.42
N LEU A 76 -4.82 -0.48 -9.25
CA LEU A 76 -3.56 -0.38 -10.01
C LEU A 76 -2.36 -1.05 -9.32
N GLY A 77 -2.41 -1.21 -7.99
CA GLY A 77 -1.35 -1.78 -7.18
C GLY A 77 -1.88 -2.22 -5.82
N PRO A 78 -1.00 -2.53 -4.84
CA PRO A 78 -1.41 -2.97 -3.52
C PRO A 78 -2.36 -2.00 -2.83
N ARG A 79 -3.38 -2.55 -2.17
CA ARG A 79 -4.26 -1.83 -1.25
C ARG A 79 -4.04 -2.33 0.15
N ILE A 80 -4.05 -1.41 1.12
CA ILE A 80 -3.97 -1.71 2.54
C ILE A 80 -5.20 -1.13 3.20
N GLU A 81 -5.80 -1.91 4.09
CA GLU A 81 -6.93 -1.52 4.90
C GLU A 81 -6.62 -1.82 6.36
N ASP A 82 -6.73 -0.82 7.22
CA ASP A 82 -6.69 -1.01 8.66
C ASP A 82 -7.97 -0.46 9.31
N LYS A 83 -7.98 -0.42 10.64
CA LYS A 83 -9.13 0.02 11.43
C LYS A 83 -9.58 1.45 11.11
N THR A 84 -8.64 2.33 10.73
CA THR A 84 -8.87 3.76 10.60
C THR A 84 -8.66 4.27 9.18
N HIS A 85 -7.91 3.57 8.32
CA HIS A 85 -7.55 4.03 6.99
C HIS A 85 -7.86 3.00 5.90
N ILE A 86 -8.11 3.54 4.71
CA ILE A 86 -7.79 2.85 3.46
C ILE A 86 -6.53 3.49 2.88
N ALA A 87 -5.69 2.69 2.24
CA ALA A 87 -4.43 3.13 1.69
C ALA A 87 -4.09 2.42 0.38
N THR A 88 -3.46 3.14 -0.51
CA THR A 88 -2.88 2.60 -1.75
C THR A 88 -1.38 2.83 -1.75
N VAL A 89 -0.68 1.92 -2.40
CA VAL A 89 0.77 1.88 -2.41
C VAL A 89 1.26 1.81 -3.84
N ALA A 90 2.35 2.51 -4.13
CA ALA A 90 3.11 2.29 -5.34
C ALA A 90 4.61 2.29 -5.04
N MET A 91 5.35 1.53 -5.85
CA MET A 91 6.80 1.43 -5.80
C MET A 91 7.37 1.85 -7.14
N ALA A 92 8.16 2.92 -7.12
CA ALA A 92 8.78 3.45 -8.33
C ALA A 92 10.06 4.23 -7.99
N ARG A 93 10.83 4.55 -9.02
CA ARG A 93 11.94 5.48 -8.92
C ARG A 93 11.87 6.41 -10.14
N PRO A 94 11.79 7.74 -9.95
CA PRO A 94 11.95 8.49 -8.70
C PRO A 94 10.69 8.48 -7.80
N ALA A 95 10.79 9.02 -6.57
CA ALA A 95 9.74 8.91 -5.54
C ALA A 95 8.45 9.63 -5.90
N GLU A 96 8.55 10.70 -6.70
CA GLU A 96 7.42 11.47 -7.20
C GLU A 96 6.53 10.62 -8.11
N ASP A 97 7.11 9.64 -8.82
CA ASP A 97 6.33 8.71 -9.63
C ASP A 97 5.58 7.71 -8.77
N ALA A 98 6.20 7.26 -7.66
CA ALA A 98 5.53 6.43 -6.67
C ALA A 98 4.36 7.19 -6.02
N PHE A 99 4.57 8.46 -5.64
CA PHE A 99 3.50 9.32 -5.13
C PHE A 99 2.34 9.47 -6.13
N ARG A 100 2.64 9.82 -7.39
CA ARG A 100 1.61 9.99 -8.43
C ARG A 100 0.79 8.72 -8.66
N GLN A 101 1.45 7.56 -8.67
CA GLN A 101 0.80 6.27 -8.86
C GLN A 101 -0.07 5.89 -7.67
N ALA A 102 0.43 6.03 -6.44
CA ALA A 102 -0.34 5.79 -5.23
C ALA A 102 -1.57 6.71 -5.17
N LEU A 103 -1.38 8.03 -5.35
CA LEU A 103 -2.49 8.98 -5.39
C LEU A 103 -3.53 8.63 -6.45
N SER A 104 -3.09 8.29 -7.67
CA SER A 104 -4.00 7.90 -8.76
C SER A 104 -4.81 6.65 -8.41
N ALA A 105 -4.18 5.66 -7.77
CA ALA A 105 -4.87 4.46 -7.32
C ALA A 105 -5.90 4.77 -6.23
N LEU A 106 -5.60 5.68 -5.29
CA LEU A 106 -6.54 6.09 -4.25
C LEU A 106 -7.76 6.82 -4.83
N LEU A 107 -7.54 7.74 -5.79
CA LEU A 107 -8.62 8.43 -6.50
C LEU A 107 -9.57 7.46 -7.19
N LEU A 108 -9.02 6.45 -7.89
CA LEU A 108 -9.81 5.42 -8.55
C LEU A 108 -10.57 4.52 -7.57
N TRP A 109 -10.00 4.28 -6.39
CA TRP A 109 -10.70 3.54 -5.34
C TRP A 109 -11.87 4.34 -4.76
N MET A 110 -11.65 5.63 -4.47
CA MET A 110 -12.71 6.52 -4.00
C MET A 110 -13.86 6.63 -5.01
N GLU A 111 -13.54 6.73 -6.31
CA GLU A 111 -14.54 6.73 -7.38
C GLU A 111 -15.30 5.40 -7.47
N ALA A 112 -14.59 4.27 -7.35
CA ALA A 112 -15.19 2.96 -7.53
C ALA A 112 -16.08 2.51 -6.36
N ASP A 113 -15.81 2.98 -5.13
CA ASP A 113 -16.37 2.37 -3.92
C ASP A 113 -17.08 3.37 -3.03
N TYR A 114 -16.79 4.67 -3.14
CA TYR A 114 -17.24 5.69 -2.18
C TYR A 114 -18.08 6.80 -2.82
N GLY A 115 -18.56 6.60 -4.05
CA GLY A 115 -19.51 7.51 -4.70
C GLY A 115 -18.92 8.88 -5.09
N PHE A 116 -17.60 9.05 -5.01
CA PHE A 116 -16.94 10.26 -5.49
C PHE A 116 -16.86 10.27 -7.03
N THR A 117 -16.89 11.45 -7.63
CA THR A 117 -16.25 11.62 -8.95
C THR A 117 -14.74 11.75 -8.76
N LYS A 118 -13.94 11.45 -9.80
CA LYS A 118 -12.48 11.72 -9.74
C LYS A 118 -12.13 13.15 -9.37
N ALA A 119 -12.90 14.14 -9.84
CA ALA A 119 -12.66 15.55 -9.55
C ALA A 119 -12.94 15.86 -8.07
N ASP A 120 -14.05 15.37 -7.53
CA ASP A 120 -14.40 15.58 -6.12
C ASP A 120 -13.42 14.86 -5.19
N ALA A 121 -13.03 13.62 -5.52
CA ALA A 121 -12.01 12.89 -4.76
C ALA A 121 -10.67 13.65 -4.75
N TYR A 122 -10.28 14.25 -5.89
CA TYR A 122 -9.05 15.03 -5.99
C TYR A 122 -9.07 16.28 -5.11
N LEU A 123 -10.17 17.05 -5.16
CA LEU A 123 -10.35 18.23 -4.30
C LEU A 123 -10.37 17.84 -2.82
N TRP A 124 -11.04 16.73 -2.49
CA TRP A 124 -11.15 16.23 -1.11
C TRP A 124 -9.81 15.77 -0.56
N LEU A 125 -9.07 14.94 -1.31
CA LEU A 125 -7.72 14.50 -0.92
C LEU A 125 -6.75 15.67 -0.77
N GLY A 126 -6.96 16.78 -1.49
CA GLY A 126 -6.19 18.00 -1.27
C GLY A 126 -6.29 18.56 0.17
N GLN A 127 -7.31 18.17 0.95
CA GLN A 127 -7.52 18.62 2.33
C GLN A 127 -7.12 17.58 3.38
N VAL A 128 -7.30 16.29 3.09
CA VAL A 128 -7.23 15.21 4.11
C VAL A 128 -6.29 14.06 3.74
N LEU A 129 -5.57 14.14 2.62
CA LEU A 129 -4.62 13.10 2.22
C LEU A 129 -3.47 13.01 3.24
N GLU A 130 -3.23 11.80 3.72
CA GLU A 130 -1.98 11.45 4.39
C GLU A 130 -1.12 10.69 3.39
N ALA A 131 0.03 11.23 3.02
CA ALA A 131 0.91 10.57 2.06
C ALA A 131 2.38 10.79 2.41
N ARG A 132 3.14 9.70 2.41
CA ARG A 132 4.57 9.72 2.76
C ARG A 132 5.33 8.59 2.08
N VAL A 133 6.65 8.76 2.01
CA VAL A 133 7.55 7.67 1.65
C VAL A 133 7.77 6.79 2.87
N THR A 134 7.61 5.48 2.70
CA THR A 134 7.80 4.51 3.79
C THR A 134 9.23 3.98 3.83
N GLN A 135 9.88 3.83 2.66
CA GLN A 135 11.30 3.54 2.50
C GLN A 135 11.93 4.24 1.29
N PHE A 136 13.20 4.63 1.42
CA PHE A 136 14.01 5.32 0.41
C PHE A 136 15.29 4.57 0.02
N VAL A 137 15.41 3.29 0.40
CA VAL A 137 16.69 2.56 0.36
C VAL A 137 16.70 1.37 -0.60
N ASN A 138 15.52 0.87 -0.97
CA ASN A 138 15.38 -0.23 -1.93
C ASN A 138 15.59 0.22 -3.39
N PRO A 139 15.71 -0.72 -4.35
CA PRO A 139 15.83 -0.41 -5.78
C PRO A 139 14.72 0.51 -6.30
N THR A 140 13.50 0.35 -5.78
CA THR A 140 12.35 1.26 -5.94
C THR A 140 12.01 1.92 -4.62
N PHE A 141 11.49 3.13 -4.61
CA PHE A 141 10.98 3.80 -3.40
C PHE A 141 9.50 3.51 -3.22
N THR A 142 9.07 3.30 -1.99
CA THR A 142 7.66 3.01 -1.66
C THR A 142 6.96 4.27 -1.18
N TYR A 143 5.85 4.64 -1.83
CA TYR A 143 4.99 5.71 -1.38
C TYR A 143 3.64 5.12 -0.97
N ILE A 144 3.15 5.52 0.21
CA ILE A 144 1.79 5.24 0.67
C ILE A 144 0.96 6.51 0.57
N ALA A 145 -0.26 6.38 0.03
CA ALA A 145 -1.29 7.41 0.02
C ALA A 145 -2.53 6.85 0.72
N LYS A 146 -2.94 7.48 1.83
CA LYS A 146 -4.02 6.99 2.70
C LYS A 146 -4.97 8.10 3.11
N ILE A 147 -6.19 7.71 3.43
CA ILE A 147 -7.25 8.59 3.93
C ILE A 147 -7.93 7.91 5.11
N ASN A 148 -8.20 8.68 6.16
CA ASN A 148 -8.95 8.20 7.30
C ASN A 148 -10.42 7.92 6.88
N ARG A 149 -10.94 6.75 7.25
CA ARG A 149 -12.31 6.31 6.96
C ARG A 149 -13.37 7.27 7.49
N ALA A 150 -13.06 8.04 8.54
CA ALA A 150 -13.96 9.08 9.04
C ALA A 150 -14.24 10.20 8.02
N PHE A 151 -13.38 10.36 7.01
CA PHE A 151 -13.54 11.31 5.91
C PHE A 151 -14.12 10.68 4.64
N LEU A 152 -14.58 9.43 4.71
CA LEU A 152 -15.24 8.73 3.61
C LEU A 152 -16.73 8.54 3.94
N PRO A 153 -17.62 8.60 2.93
CA PRO A 153 -18.97 8.11 3.08
C PRO A 153 -18.96 6.58 3.28
N PRO A 154 -20.11 5.97 3.64
CA PRO A 154 -20.24 4.52 3.61
C PRO A 154 -19.87 3.96 2.23
N ALA A 155 -19.19 2.81 2.22
CA ALA A 155 -18.90 2.12 0.97
C ALA A 155 -20.22 1.75 0.26
N THR A 156 -20.21 1.88 -1.06
CA THR A 156 -21.36 1.64 -1.95
C THR A 156 -21.47 0.18 -2.41
N ARG A 157 -20.61 -0.69 -1.87
CA ARG A 157 -20.51 -2.12 -2.19
C ARG A 157 -21.09 -2.97 -1.06
#